data_AF-A0A0F8ZJW3-F1
#
_entry.id   AF-A0A0F8ZJW3-F1
#
_cell.length_a   1.000
_cell.length_b   1.000
_cell.length_c   1.000
_cell.angle_alpha   90.00
_cell.angle_beta   90.00
_cell.angle_gamma   90.00
#
_symmetry.space_group_name_H-M   'P 1'
#
loop_
_entity.id
_entity.type
_entity.pdbx_description
1 polymer ?
#
loop_
_entity_poly.entity_id
_entity_poly.type
_entity_poly.pdbx_seq_one_letter_code
_entity_poly.pdbx_strand_id
1 'polypeptide(L)'
;VPADTIRQLAREYATTKPSALMAGWGPARTARGEQYSRAANVLCAITGNIGIQGGYASGFMRPYYSRETVTSRQKKKSGPITQEEKLEMTRKKTPRGNPVDWGAAPRKDALFKLTGGTNPASTRIHSHEYYDAILKGKKGGYPADLKMAYICGKNRLNQTANVNKGIKALKSLEFIVVHEQFMNPTAKFADILLPVNTFMERNDIAVPWLGSPYYIYLNKAINSLYESKSDLEICRTLSKKLGITSSLLDLSEDQILRIFTSPRKDIKNYNKMKKDGYYKVKVEEPFIAFKEQIENPENNPFPTLSGKIEIYCEHIAELNIPDMPPIPKYMSHDEHYDAPLAKKYPLQLLTPHNKRRTHSSLEMIPWLREIE
;
A
#
# COMPACT_ATOMS: atom_id res chain seq x y z
N VAL A 1 12.61 -14.25 -26.58
CA VAL A 1 12.38 -15.65 -26.13
C VAL A 1 11.91 -16.47 -27.34
N PRO A 2 12.49 -17.65 -27.62
CA PRO A 2 12.04 -18.50 -28.72
C PRO A 2 10.57 -18.92 -28.58
N ALA A 3 9.87 -19.08 -29.70
CA ALA A 3 8.44 -19.37 -29.72
C ALA A 3 8.09 -20.73 -29.06
N ASP A 4 8.92 -21.76 -29.26
CA ASP A 4 8.68 -23.09 -28.71
C ASP A 4 8.81 -23.13 -27.19
N THR A 5 9.75 -22.38 -26.62
CA THR A 5 9.86 -22.20 -25.17
C THR A 5 8.58 -21.61 -24.58
N ILE A 6 7.99 -20.60 -25.25
CA ILE A 6 6.73 -19.99 -24.80
C ILE A 6 5.59 -21.02 -24.84
N ARG A 7 5.47 -21.78 -25.92
CA ARG A 7 4.42 -22.82 -26.07
C ARG A 7 4.57 -23.93 -25.02
N GLN A 8 5.80 -24.37 -24.78
CA GLN A 8 6.10 -25.40 -23.79
C GLN A 8 5.70 -24.93 -22.38
N LEU A 9 6.17 -23.75 -21.96
CA LEU A 9 5.84 -23.19 -20.65
C LEU A 9 4.33 -22.97 -20.46
N ALA A 10 3.63 -22.51 -21.51
CA ALA A 10 2.19 -22.33 -21.47
C ALA A 10 1.45 -23.66 -21.23
N ARG A 11 1.86 -24.74 -21.92
CA ARG A 11 1.30 -26.08 -21.73
C ARG A 11 1.61 -26.59 -20.33
N GLU A 12 2.87 -26.53 -19.90
CA GLU A 12 3.32 -27.00 -18.59
C GLU A 12 2.56 -26.31 -17.43
N TYR A 13 2.41 -24.97 -17.49
CA TYR A 13 1.66 -24.23 -16.48
C TYR A 13 0.15 -24.57 -16.49
N ALA A 14 -0.41 -24.80 -17.68
CA ALA A 14 -1.82 -25.16 -17.82
C ALA A 14 -2.11 -26.59 -17.32
N THR A 15 -1.21 -27.55 -17.54
CA THR A 15 -1.45 -28.98 -17.24
C THR A 15 -0.92 -29.42 -15.88
N THR A 16 0.11 -28.77 -15.34
CA THR A 16 0.63 -29.08 -14.00
C THR A 16 -0.32 -28.50 -12.96
N LYS A 17 -1.11 -29.35 -12.29
CA LYS A 17 -2.13 -28.93 -11.31
C LYS A 17 -1.89 -29.55 -9.92
N PRO A 18 -2.00 -28.76 -8.83
CA PRO A 18 -2.18 -27.31 -8.81
C PRO A 18 -0.89 -26.56 -9.22
N SER A 19 -1.00 -25.33 -9.72
CA SER A 19 0.15 -24.49 -10.04
C SER A 19 -0.02 -23.05 -9.56
N ALA A 20 1.04 -22.50 -8.97
CA ALA A 20 1.07 -21.15 -8.42
C ALA A 20 1.96 -20.23 -9.26
N LEU A 21 1.35 -19.22 -9.89
CA LEU A 21 2.08 -18.16 -10.59
C LEU A 21 2.48 -17.07 -9.59
N MET A 22 3.56 -17.24 -8.82
CA MET A 22 3.99 -16.26 -7.81
C MET A 22 4.52 -14.95 -8.43
N ALA A 23 3.63 -14.11 -8.94
CA ALA A 23 3.96 -12.90 -9.67
C ALA A 23 4.57 -11.82 -8.74
N GLY A 24 5.76 -11.33 -9.09
CA GLY A 24 6.40 -10.21 -8.40
C GLY A 24 5.82 -8.85 -8.77
N TRP A 25 6.21 -7.79 -8.05
CA TRP A 25 5.69 -6.43 -8.25
C TRP A 25 6.57 -5.53 -9.13
N GLY A 26 7.81 -5.95 -9.40
CA GLY A 26 8.75 -5.17 -10.20
C GLY A 26 8.17 -4.74 -11.56
N PRO A 27 7.65 -5.68 -12.37
CA PRO A 27 7.09 -5.35 -13.69
C PRO A 27 5.85 -4.45 -13.64
N ALA A 28 5.14 -4.36 -12.51
CA ALA A 28 4.02 -3.45 -12.35
C ALA A 28 4.46 -1.99 -12.06
N ARG A 29 5.76 -1.75 -11.82
CA ARG A 29 6.36 -0.42 -11.61
C ARG A 29 7.02 0.12 -12.88
N THR A 30 6.34 -0.04 -14.01
CA THR A 30 6.74 0.50 -15.32
C THR A 30 5.55 1.22 -15.95
N ALA A 31 5.78 1.89 -17.09
CA ALA A 31 4.68 2.38 -17.91
C ALA A 31 3.72 1.21 -18.21
N ARG A 32 2.42 1.45 -17.99
CA ARG A 32 1.33 0.48 -18.21
C ARG A 32 1.48 -0.83 -17.42
N GLY A 33 2.12 -0.76 -16.25
CA GLY A 33 2.39 -1.92 -15.39
C GLY A 33 1.12 -2.64 -14.88
N GLU A 34 -0.05 -1.99 -14.96
CA GLU A 34 -1.33 -2.63 -14.69
C GLU A 34 -1.64 -3.76 -15.69
N GLN A 35 -1.15 -3.68 -16.93
CA GLN A 35 -1.35 -4.72 -17.94
C GLN A 35 -0.67 -6.03 -17.53
N TYR A 36 0.56 -5.96 -17.00
CA TYR A 36 1.27 -7.13 -16.47
C TYR A 36 0.47 -7.79 -15.34
N SER A 37 0.01 -6.98 -14.37
CA SER A 37 -0.73 -7.50 -13.22
C SER A 37 -2.04 -8.16 -13.67
N ARG A 38 -2.78 -7.53 -14.58
CA ARG A 38 -4.04 -8.07 -15.11
C ARG A 38 -3.80 -9.34 -15.94
N ALA A 39 -2.73 -9.38 -16.75
CA ALA A 39 -2.38 -10.58 -17.51
C ALA A 39 -2.06 -11.77 -16.60
N ALA A 40 -1.30 -11.55 -15.52
CA ALA A 40 -1.03 -12.58 -14.53
C ALA A 40 -2.33 -13.09 -13.86
N ASN A 41 -3.24 -12.19 -13.50
CA ASN A 41 -4.55 -12.55 -12.94
C ASN A 41 -5.38 -13.41 -13.91
N VAL A 42 -5.47 -12.98 -15.16
CA VAL A 42 -6.23 -13.69 -16.20
C VAL A 42 -5.63 -15.07 -16.44
N LEU A 43 -4.29 -15.18 -16.52
CA LEU A 43 -3.62 -16.48 -16.70
C LEU A 43 -3.95 -17.45 -15.56
N CYS A 44 -3.98 -17.00 -14.31
CA CYS A 44 -4.38 -17.83 -13.17
C CYS A 44 -5.85 -18.26 -13.25
N ALA A 45 -6.73 -17.35 -13.67
CA ALA A 45 -8.16 -17.59 -13.78
C ALA A 45 -8.49 -18.62 -14.88
N ILE A 46 -8.01 -18.41 -16.10
CA ILE A 46 -8.32 -19.27 -17.26
C ILE A 46 -7.73 -20.67 -17.12
N THR A 47 -6.72 -20.84 -16.27
CA THR A 47 -6.11 -22.14 -15.98
C THR A 47 -6.71 -22.81 -14.74
N GLY A 48 -7.69 -22.21 -14.06
CA GLY A 48 -8.35 -22.83 -12.91
C GLY A 48 -7.48 -22.93 -11.65
N ASN A 49 -6.50 -22.05 -11.49
CA ASN A 49 -5.61 -22.04 -10.32
C ASN A 49 -6.11 -21.14 -9.16
N ILE A 50 -7.29 -20.54 -9.29
CA ILE A 50 -7.90 -19.68 -8.25
C ILE A 50 -8.85 -20.53 -7.39
N GLY A 51 -8.85 -20.32 -6.07
CA GLY A 51 -9.75 -21.02 -5.15
C GLY A 51 -9.36 -22.44 -4.77
N ILE A 52 -8.19 -22.92 -5.20
CA ILE A 52 -7.70 -24.28 -4.90
C ILE A 52 -6.43 -24.26 -4.03
N GLN A 53 -6.23 -25.32 -3.25
CA GLN A 53 -5.01 -25.50 -2.46
C GLN A 53 -3.79 -25.66 -3.37
N GLY A 54 -2.70 -24.92 -3.08
CA GLY A 54 -1.50 -24.88 -3.94
C GLY A 54 -1.65 -24.02 -5.20
N GLY A 55 -2.82 -23.41 -5.42
CA GLY A 55 -3.05 -22.44 -6.48
C GLY A 55 -2.57 -21.03 -6.14
N TYR A 56 -2.93 -20.07 -7.00
CA TYR A 56 -2.59 -18.66 -6.81
C TYR A 56 -3.70 -17.74 -7.32
N ALA A 57 -4.15 -16.82 -6.47
CA ALA A 57 -5.23 -15.88 -6.77
C ALA A 57 -4.75 -14.47 -7.14
N SER A 58 -3.45 -14.28 -7.30
CA SER A 58 -2.83 -12.99 -7.59
C SER A 58 -3.05 -11.87 -6.58
N GLY A 59 -2.17 -10.87 -6.65
CA GLY A 59 -2.19 -9.71 -5.78
C GLY A 59 -1.43 -9.89 -4.46
N PHE A 60 -1.77 -9.04 -3.50
CA PHE A 60 -1.08 -8.95 -2.22
C PHE A 60 -1.42 -10.17 -1.36
N MET A 61 -0.47 -11.10 -1.19
CA MET A 61 -0.60 -12.26 -0.29
C MET A 61 -0.95 -11.77 1.13
N ARG A 62 -2.23 -11.81 1.48
CA ARG A 62 -2.78 -11.64 2.83
C ARG A 62 -3.71 -12.83 3.09
N PRO A 63 -3.17 -14.05 3.18
CA PRO A 63 -4.00 -15.22 3.46
C PRO A 63 -4.64 -15.11 4.85
N TYR A 64 -3.97 -14.49 5.83
CA TYR A 64 -4.52 -14.36 7.17
C TYR A 64 -4.94 -12.92 7.53
N TYR A 65 -6.12 -12.80 8.16
CA TYR A 65 -6.75 -11.56 8.58
C TYR A 65 -6.11 -10.90 9.82
N SER A 66 -4.82 -11.14 10.09
CA SER A 66 -4.13 -10.54 11.26
C SER A 66 -4.10 -9.01 11.25
N ARG A 67 -4.49 -8.37 10.13
CA ARG A 67 -4.53 -6.91 9.97
C ARG A 67 -5.93 -6.31 10.06
N GLU A 68 -6.95 -7.02 10.55
CA GLU A 68 -8.21 -6.35 10.91
C GLU A 68 -7.92 -5.24 11.95
N THR A 69 -8.50 -4.07 11.70
CA THR A 69 -8.24 -2.85 12.48
C THR A 69 -9.46 -2.52 13.33
N VAL A 70 -9.28 -1.74 14.40
CA VAL A 70 -10.40 -1.20 15.19
C VAL A 70 -11.42 -0.45 14.31
N THR A 71 -10.98 0.06 13.15
CA THR A 71 -11.81 0.74 12.16
C THR A 71 -12.41 -0.15 11.09
N SER A 72 -12.01 -1.41 10.95
CA SER A 72 -12.72 -2.35 10.09
C SER A 72 -14.01 -2.75 10.80
N ARG A 73 -15.03 -1.89 10.65
CA ARG A 73 -16.42 -2.26 10.89
C ARG A 73 -16.61 -3.66 10.32
N GLN A 74 -17.21 -4.54 11.12
CA GLN A 74 -17.74 -5.82 10.68
C GLN A 74 -18.31 -5.62 9.28
N LYS A 75 -17.66 -6.18 8.26
CA LYS A 75 -18.18 -6.16 6.90
C LYS A 75 -19.52 -6.87 6.98
N LYS A 76 -20.63 -6.12 6.96
CA LYS A 76 -21.90 -6.72 6.53
C LYS A 76 -21.61 -7.32 5.16
N LYS A 77 -21.92 -8.61 4.97
CA LYS A 77 -21.96 -9.22 3.65
C LYS A 77 -22.96 -8.37 2.84
N SER A 78 -22.44 -7.44 2.03
CA SER A 78 -23.26 -6.65 1.12
C SER A 78 -23.23 -7.34 -0.22
N GLY A 79 -24.41 -7.62 -0.78
CA GLY A 79 -24.57 -8.12 -2.14
C GLY A 79 -24.08 -7.12 -3.20
N PRO A 80 -24.34 -7.38 -4.49
CA PRO A 80 -23.98 -6.46 -5.57
C PRO A 80 -24.59 -5.08 -5.31
N ILE A 81 -23.74 -4.06 -5.24
CA ILE A 81 -24.13 -2.67 -5.01
C ILE A 81 -24.51 -2.05 -6.36
N THR A 82 -25.65 -1.35 -6.44
CA THR A 82 -26.12 -0.69 -7.68
C THR A 82 -25.26 0.53 -8.04
N GLN A 83 -25.33 1.03 -9.29
CA GLN A 83 -24.61 2.26 -9.69
C GLN A 83 -25.11 3.52 -8.95
N GLU A 84 -26.42 3.62 -8.68
CA GLU A 84 -27.02 4.78 -7.99
C GLU A 84 -26.59 4.86 -6.51
N GLU A 85 -26.61 3.72 -5.79
CA GLU A 85 -26.14 3.65 -4.40
C GLU A 85 -24.65 4.05 -4.26
N LYS A 86 -23.83 3.77 -5.29
CA LYS A 86 -22.39 4.13 -5.33
C LYS A 86 -22.18 5.62 -5.55
N LEU A 87 -22.96 6.25 -6.45
CA LEU A 87 -22.88 7.69 -6.71
C LEU A 87 -23.22 8.47 -5.43
N GLU A 88 -24.21 8.00 -4.67
CA GLU A 88 -24.61 8.60 -3.41
C GLU A 88 -23.54 8.43 -2.30
N MET A 89 -22.85 7.28 -2.26
CA MET A 89 -21.74 7.04 -1.35
C MET A 89 -20.50 7.91 -1.63
N THR A 90 -20.24 8.26 -2.89
CA THR A 90 -19.18 9.22 -3.26
C THR A 90 -19.53 10.68 -2.97
N ARG A 91 -20.83 11.01 -2.88
CA ARG A 91 -21.34 12.37 -2.63
C ARG A 91 -21.55 12.68 -1.15
N LYS A 92 -21.75 11.67 -0.28
CA LYS A 92 -21.97 11.89 1.15
C LYS A 92 -20.73 12.51 1.81
N LYS A 93 -20.89 13.76 2.29
CA LYS A 93 -20.00 14.45 3.23
C LYS A 93 -19.71 13.51 4.39
N THR A 94 -18.59 12.79 4.36
CA THR A 94 -18.16 12.02 5.51
C THR A 94 -17.44 12.99 6.46
N PRO A 95 -17.90 13.17 7.72
CA PRO A 95 -17.26 14.07 8.70
C PRO A 95 -15.81 13.69 9.06
N ARG A 96 -15.26 12.63 8.47
CA ARG A 96 -13.93 12.07 8.72
C ARG A 96 -12.92 12.29 7.57
N GLY A 97 -13.32 12.96 6.49
CA GLY A 97 -12.41 13.31 5.39
C GLY A 97 -11.65 14.61 5.67
N ASN A 98 -10.50 14.81 5.03
CA ASN A 98 -9.78 16.08 5.07
C ASN A 98 -10.72 17.22 4.60
N PRO A 99 -11.01 18.23 5.42
CA PRO A 99 -11.90 19.33 5.05
C PRO A 99 -11.45 20.09 3.80
N VAL A 100 -10.15 20.11 3.53
CA VAL A 100 -9.57 20.73 2.33
C VAL A 100 -10.02 20.03 1.06
N ASP A 101 -10.34 18.74 1.14
CA ASP A 101 -10.81 17.94 0.00
C ASP A 101 -12.34 18.02 -0.18
N TRP A 102 -13.06 18.70 0.71
CA TRP A 102 -14.51 18.79 0.64
C TRP A 102 -14.94 19.63 -0.56
N GLY A 103 -15.77 19.03 -1.42
CA GLY A 103 -16.24 19.67 -2.67
C GLY A 103 -15.27 19.54 -3.85
N ALA A 104 -14.02 19.09 -3.63
CA ALA A 104 -13.12 18.76 -4.72
C ALA A 104 -13.64 17.53 -5.48
N ALA A 105 -13.65 17.60 -6.82
CA ALA A 105 -13.99 16.47 -7.67
C ALA A 105 -12.99 15.31 -7.44
N PRO A 106 -13.40 14.04 -7.61
CA PRO A 106 -12.45 12.93 -7.68
C PRO A 106 -11.39 13.17 -8.76
N ARG A 107 -10.24 12.49 -8.66
CA ARG A 107 -9.25 12.49 -9.75
C ARG A 107 -9.91 11.94 -11.02
N LYS A 108 -9.50 12.46 -12.19
CA LYS A 108 -10.04 12.07 -13.50
C LYS A 108 -10.00 10.56 -13.76
N ASP A 109 -8.99 9.89 -13.23
CA ASP A 109 -8.70 8.46 -13.37
C ASP A 109 -9.10 7.63 -12.14
N ALA A 110 -9.87 8.21 -11.21
CA ALA A 110 -10.29 7.50 -10.01
C ALA A 110 -11.29 6.38 -10.35
N LEU A 111 -10.82 5.13 -10.29
CA LEU A 111 -11.69 3.96 -10.36
C LEU A 111 -12.58 3.86 -9.11
N PHE A 112 -13.78 3.29 -9.28
CA PHE A 112 -14.65 2.98 -8.14
C PHE A 112 -13.96 2.05 -7.14
N LYS A 113 -14.12 2.37 -5.85
CA LYS A 113 -13.65 1.45 -4.80
C LYS A 113 -14.62 0.28 -4.68
N LEU A 114 -14.29 -0.83 -5.33
CA LEU A 114 -14.98 -2.10 -5.13
C LEU A 114 -14.69 -2.66 -3.73
N THR A 115 -15.59 -3.49 -3.21
CA THR A 115 -15.47 -4.10 -1.88
C THR A 115 -14.16 -4.88 -1.76
N GLY A 116 -13.30 -4.52 -0.81
CA GLY A 116 -11.98 -5.14 -0.65
C GLY A 116 -10.85 -4.52 -1.49
N GLY A 117 -11.18 -3.58 -2.40
CA GLY A 117 -10.19 -2.78 -3.11
C GLY A 117 -9.42 -1.84 -2.17
N THR A 118 -8.10 -1.77 -2.37
CA THR A 118 -7.21 -0.88 -1.62
C THR A 118 -7.01 0.48 -2.28
N ASN A 119 -7.50 0.66 -3.51
CA ASN A 119 -7.30 1.89 -4.28
C ASN A 119 -8.08 3.05 -3.64
N PRO A 120 -7.43 4.15 -3.25
CA PRO A 120 -8.10 5.25 -2.59
C PRO A 120 -8.86 6.11 -3.60
N ALA A 121 -10.05 5.68 -4.00
CA ALA A 121 -11.01 6.50 -4.77
C ALA A 121 -11.34 7.84 -4.06
N SER A 122 -11.06 7.94 -2.76
CA SER A 122 -11.26 9.16 -1.96
C SER A 122 -10.07 10.12 -1.99
N THR A 123 -8.87 9.71 -2.43
CA THR A 123 -7.71 10.63 -2.45
C THR A 123 -7.79 11.58 -3.64
N ARG A 124 -7.50 12.86 -3.39
CA ARG A 124 -7.53 13.91 -4.42
C ARG A 124 -6.20 14.16 -5.11
N ILE A 125 -5.09 13.78 -4.48
CA ILE A 125 -3.74 13.91 -5.04
C ILE A 125 -3.16 12.51 -5.18
N HIS A 126 -2.70 12.15 -6.38
CA HIS A 126 -1.99 10.89 -6.58
C HIS A 126 -0.59 10.95 -5.94
N SER A 127 -0.11 9.84 -5.39
CA SER A 127 1.16 9.82 -4.64
C SER A 127 2.37 10.26 -5.46
N HIS A 128 2.32 10.09 -6.79
CA HIS A 128 3.38 10.51 -7.71
C HIS A 128 3.22 11.96 -8.20
N GLU A 129 2.07 12.59 -7.95
CA GLU A 129 1.79 13.97 -8.35
C GLU A 129 2.02 14.97 -7.22
N TYR A 130 2.43 14.51 -6.04
CA TYR A 130 2.51 15.40 -4.89
C TYR A 130 3.49 16.56 -5.08
N TYR A 131 4.59 16.37 -5.83
CA TYR A 131 5.50 17.46 -6.17
C TYR A 131 4.84 18.49 -7.08
N ASP A 132 4.04 18.04 -8.05
CA ASP A 132 3.26 18.94 -8.89
C ASP A 132 2.17 19.64 -8.06
N ALA A 133 1.57 18.96 -7.09
CA ALA A 133 0.61 19.56 -6.16
C ALA A 133 1.22 20.67 -5.32
N ILE A 134 2.46 20.48 -4.82
CA ILE A 134 3.18 21.53 -4.10
C ILE A 134 3.50 22.72 -5.02
N LEU A 135 4.01 22.46 -6.22
CA LEU A 135 4.50 23.51 -7.11
C LEU A 135 3.38 24.29 -7.82
N LYS A 136 2.26 23.63 -8.14
CA LYS A 136 1.19 24.20 -8.96
C LYS A 136 -0.05 24.59 -8.17
N GLY A 137 -0.28 23.96 -7.01
CA GLY A 137 -1.44 24.22 -6.15
C GLY A 137 -2.77 24.20 -6.91
N LYS A 138 -3.68 25.11 -6.57
CA LYS A 138 -5.02 25.21 -7.20
C LYS A 138 -4.94 25.49 -8.70
N LYS A 139 -3.96 26.26 -9.15
CA LYS A 139 -3.74 26.55 -10.59
C LYS A 139 -3.42 25.28 -11.38
N GLY A 140 -2.83 24.27 -10.74
CA GLY A 140 -2.58 22.95 -11.31
C GLY A 140 -3.77 21.99 -11.27
N GLY A 141 -4.93 22.41 -10.77
CA GLY A 141 -6.10 21.55 -10.58
C GLY A 141 -6.09 20.75 -9.28
N TYR A 142 -5.20 21.06 -8.33
CA TYR A 142 -5.14 20.39 -7.03
C TYR A 142 -6.05 21.08 -6.00
N PRO A 143 -6.47 20.38 -4.92
CA PRO A 143 -7.45 20.91 -3.95
C PRO A 143 -7.01 22.19 -3.21
N ALA A 144 -5.71 22.41 -3.06
CA ALA A 144 -5.17 23.53 -2.29
C ALA A 144 -3.76 23.93 -2.72
N ASP A 145 -3.37 25.14 -2.35
CA ASP A 145 -2.00 25.63 -2.42
C ASP A 145 -1.25 25.16 -1.17
N LEU A 146 -0.39 24.16 -1.33
CA LEU A 146 0.29 23.52 -0.21
C LEU A 146 1.44 24.40 0.27
N LYS A 147 1.39 24.82 1.55
CA LYS A 147 2.40 25.69 2.16
C LYS A 147 3.29 25.00 3.17
N MET A 148 2.79 23.95 3.81
CA MET A 148 3.49 23.20 4.85
C MET A 148 3.57 21.71 4.51
N ALA A 149 4.70 21.08 4.81
CA ALA A 149 4.82 19.62 4.83
C ALA A 149 5.12 19.10 6.24
N TYR A 150 4.32 18.13 6.69
CA TYR A 150 4.59 17.35 7.91
C TYR A 150 4.92 15.91 7.49
N ILE A 151 6.18 15.51 7.67
CA ILE A 151 6.73 14.25 7.12
C ILE A 151 7.15 13.31 8.26
N CYS A 152 6.48 12.16 8.38
CA CYS A 152 6.84 11.12 9.34
C CYS A 152 7.23 9.82 8.65
N GLY A 153 8.37 9.24 9.05
CA GLY A 153 8.78 7.89 8.62
C GLY A 153 8.96 7.73 7.11
N LYS A 154 9.34 8.80 6.40
CA LYS A 154 9.48 8.79 4.94
C LYS A 154 10.66 9.62 4.45
N ASN A 155 11.50 9.01 3.62
CA ASN A 155 12.49 9.71 2.82
C ASN A 155 11.92 10.01 1.42
N ARG A 156 11.18 11.12 1.33
CA ARG A 156 10.44 11.54 0.14
C ARG A 156 11.27 11.69 -1.13
N LEU A 157 12.46 12.29 -1.02
CA LEU A 157 13.37 12.46 -2.15
C LEU A 157 13.94 11.14 -2.69
N ASN A 158 14.01 10.09 -1.86
CA ASN A 158 14.44 8.77 -2.32
C ASN A 158 13.28 7.95 -2.90
N GLN A 159 12.10 8.02 -2.28
CA GLN A 159 10.98 7.12 -2.58
C GLN A 159 10.06 7.61 -3.71
N THR A 160 10.27 8.82 -4.21
CA THR A 160 9.46 9.41 -5.29
C THR A 160 10.33 9.72 -6.51
N ALA A 161 9.80 9.43 -7.70
CA ALA A 161 10.46 9.75 -8.96
C ALA A 161 10.73 11.25 -9.13
N ASN A 162 11.71 11.57 -9.98
CA ASN A 162 12.12 12.93 -10.33
C ASN A 162 12.62 13.76 -9.13
N VAL A 163 13.79 13.38 -8.61
CA VAL A 163 14.45 14.04 -7.46
C VAL A 163 14.63 15.54 -7.69
N ASN A 164 14.95 15.97 -8.92
CA ASN A 164 15.12 17.39 -9.26
C ASN A 164 13.83 18.19 -9.07
N LYS A 165 12.69 17.66 -9.52
CA LYS A 165 11.37 18.26 -9.24
C LYS A 165 11.11 18.28 -7.73
N GLY A 166 11.50 17.23 -7.03
CA GLY A 166 11.32 17.14 -5.59
C GLY A 166 12.10 18.16 -4.78
N ILE A 167 13.35 18.43 -5.15
CA ILE A 167 14.16 19.48 -4.53
C ILE A 167 13.49 20.84 -4.72
N LYS A 168 12.98 21.14 -5.93
CA LYS A 168 12.27 22.39 -6.21
C LYS A 168 11.00 22.52 -5.36
N ALA A 169 10.21 21.44 -5.27
CA ALA A 169 8.98 21.41 -4.49
C ALA A 169 9.23 21.59 -2.98
N LEU A 170 10.23 20.90 -2.41
CA LEU A 170 10.54 21.08 -0.98
C LEU A 170 11.02 22.51 -0.69
N LYS A 171 11.85 23.11 -1.56
CA LYS A 171 12.31 24.50 -1.38
C LYS A 171 11.20 25.55 -1.53
N SER A 172 10.08 25.23 -2.16
CA SER A 172 8.98 26.18 -2.35
C SER A 172 7.98 26.19 -1.21
N LEU A 173 8.07 25.24 -0.27
CA LEU A 173 7.23 25.22 0.93
C LEU A 173 7.72 26.29 1.92
N GLU A 174 6.78 26.85 2.66
CA GLU A 174 7.05 27.88 3.68
C GLU A 174 7.50 27.25 5.01
N PHE A 175 7.14 25.99 5.26
CA PHE A 175 7.51 25.30 6.49
C PHE A 175 7.50 23.77 6.34
N ILE A 176 8.53 23.11 6.86
CA ILE A 176 8.72 21.66 6.79
C ILE A 176 9.08 21.11 8.16
N VAL A 177 8.27 20.17 8.65
CA VAL A 177 8.54 19.38 9.85
C VAL A 177 8.85 17.95 9.45
N VAL A 178 9.95 17.39 9.96
CA VAL A 178 10.35 16.00 9.68
C VAL A 178 10.59 15.24 10.98
N HIS A 179 9.96 14.08 11.12
CA HIS A 179 10.31 13.07 12.13
C HIS A 179 11.30 12.08 11.52
N GLU A 180 12.51 11.98 12.07
CA GLU A 180 13.52 11.10 11.50
C GLU A 180 14.62 10.69 12.50
N GLN A 181 15.21 9.52 12.28
CA GLN A 181 16.31 8.96 13.08
C GLN A 181 17.68 9.45 12.59
N PHE A 182 17.80 9.76 11.30
CA PHE A 182 19.03 10.17 10.64
C PHE A 182 18.84 11.44 9.81
N MET A 183 19.89 12.23 9.61
CA MET A 183 19.86 13.37 8.68
C MET A 183 19.84 12.91 7.21
N ASN A 184 18.74 12.27 6.79
CA ASN A 184 18.54 11.77 5.44
C ASN A 184 18.30 12.94 4.44
N PRO A 185 18.32 12.69 3.11
CA PRO A 185 18.15 13.75 2.12
C PRO A 185 16.89 14.61 2.29
N THR A 186 15.76 14.05 2.74
CA THR A 186 14.52 14.80 3.00
C THR A 186 14.63 15.64 4.28
N ALA A 187 15.22 15.08 5.34
CA ALA A 187 15.43 15.77 6.62
C ALA A 187 16.29 17.03 6.50
N LYS A 188 17.20 17.09 5.52
CA LYS A 188 18.01 18.29 5.23
C LYS A 188 17.21 19.52 4.78
N PHE A 189 15.94 19.34 4.40
CA PHE A 189 15.03 20.43 4.04
C PHE A 189 14.10 20.81 5.20
N ALA A 190 14.21 20.16 6.36
CA ALA A 190 13.33 20.45 7.49
C ALA A 190 13.69 21.79 8.13
N ASP A 191 12.68 22.62 8.41
CA ASP A 191 12.80 23.75 9.32
C ASP A 191 12.80 23.27 10.77
N ILE A 192 12.04 22.21 11.07
CA ILE A 192 12.08 21.50 12.34
C ILE A 192 12.33 20.01 12.09
N LEU A 193 13.44 19.52 12.63
CA LEU A 193 13.76 18.09 12.69
C LEU A 193 13.46 17.57 14.10
N LEU A 194 12.59 16.56 14.20
CA LEU A 194 12.22 15.91 15.45
C LEU A 194 12.89 14.52 15.53
N PRO A 195 13.83 14.32 16.47
CA PRO A 195 14.52 13.04 16.61
C PRO A 195 13.57 11.98 17.18
N VAL A 196 13.26 10.98 16.36
CA VAL A 196 12.41 9.85 16.79
C VAL A 196 13.25 8.66 17.25
N ASN A 197 12.75 7.95 18.25
CA ASN A 197 13.40 6.73 18.74
C ASN A 197 13.21 5.53 17.79
N THR A 198 14.01 4.49 17.98
CA THR A 198 13.89 3.23 17.25
C THR A 198 12.79 2.34 17.82
N PHE A 199 12.40 1.31 17.06
CA PHE A 199 11.43 0.32 17.53
C PHE A 199 11.93 -0.50 18.74
N MET A 200 13.22 -0.44 19.09
CA MET A 200 13.78 -1.10 20.27
C MET A 200 13.55 -0.30 21.57
N GLU A 201 13.16 0.97 21.46
CA GLU A 201 13.04 1.91 22.58
C GLU A 201 11.59 2.11 23.07
N ARG A 202 10.63 1.40 22.46
CA ARG A 202 9.18 1.52 22.74
C ARG A 202 8.47 0.17 22.60
N ASN A 203 7.28 0.03 23.19
CA ASN A 203 6.46 -1.15 22.94
C ASN A 203 5.56 -0.95 21.73
N ASP A 204 5.34 -2.01 20.96
CA ASP A 204 4.41 -1.98 19.83
C ASP A 204 3.87 -3.40 19.52
N ILE A 205 2.84 -3.50 18.70
CA ILE A 205 2.28 -4.76 18.23
C ILE A 205 2.30 -4.78 16.71
N ALA A 206 3.11 -5.69 16.16
CA ALA A 206 3.24 -5.88 14.74
C ALA A 206 2.50 -7.13 14.26
N VAL A 207 2.21 -7.11 12.97
CA VAL A 207 1.58 -8.20 12.23
C VAL A 207 2.51 -8.56 11.07
N PRO A 208 2.65 -9.85 10.74
CA PRO A 208 3.43 -10.28 9.60
C PRO A 208 2.97 -9.55 8.33
N TRP A 209 3.94 -9.00 7.57
CA TRP A 209 3.65 -8.15 6.42
C TRP A 209 2.77 -8.85 5.37
N LEU A 210 3.09 -10.12 5.10
CA LEU A 210 2.39 -11.00 4.16
C LEU A 210 1.23 -11.78 4.79
N GLY A 211 0.74 -11.39 5.97
CA GLY A 211 -0.49 -11.94 6.56
C GLY A 211 -0.39 -13.42 6.94
N SER A 212 0.44 -13.75 7.92
CA SER A 212 0.53 -15.08 8.53
C SER A 212 -0.27 -15.15 9.85
N PRO A 213 -0.63 -16.36 10.34
CA PRO A 213 -1.46 -16.55 11.54
C PRO A 213 -0.66 -16.40 12.83
N TYR A 214 0.04 -15.28 12.98
CA TYR A 214 0.69 -14.92 14.23
C TYR A 214 0.78 -13.41 14.41
N TYR A 215 0.98 -13.01 15.66
CA TYR A 215 1.19 -11.64 16.09
C TYR A 215 2.56 -11.52 16.74
N ILE A 216 3.15 -10.33 16.64
CA ILE A 216 4.43 -10.00 17.26
C ILE A 216 4.17 -8.91 18.29
N TYR A 217 4.64 -9.11 19.51
CA TYR A 217 4.71 -8.06 20.53
C TYR A 217 6.16 -7.58 20.62
N LEU A 218 6.39 -6.35 20.21
CA LEU A 218 7.68 -5.68 20.29
C LEU A 218 7.79 -5.11 21.71
N ASN A 219 8.50 -5.81 22.59
CA ASN A 219 8.80 -5.30 23.92
C ASN A 219 9.92 -4.27 23.85
N LYS A 220 9.78 -3.18 24.60
CA LYS A 220 10.85 -2.20 24.80
C LYS A 220 12.10 -2.91 25.33
N ALA A 221 13.21 -2.81 24.60
CA ALA A 221 14.48 -3.46 24.94
C ALA A 221 15.42 -2.52 25.70
N ILE A 222 15.45 -1.23 25.34
CA ILE A 222 16.28 -0.21 25.97
C ILE A 222 15.49 1.08 26.20
N ASN A 223 16.02 1.99 27.03
CA ASN A 223 15.47 3.34 27.16
C ASN A 223 15.80 4.20 25.93
N SER A 224 14.96 5.22 25.67
CA SER A 224 15.22 6.17 24.59
C SER A 224 16.61 6.78 24.73
N LEU A 225 17.38 6.78 23.65
CA LEU A 225 18.72 7.36 23.62
C LEU A 225 18.65 8.87 23.36
N TYR A 226 19.55 9.60 24.00
CA TYR A 226 19.67 11.06 23.89
C TYR A 226 18.33 11.77 24.22
N GLU A 227 17.93 12.75 23.42
CA GLU A 227 16.64 13.46 23.56
C GLU A 227 15.54 12.87 22.67
N SER A 228 15.77 11.70 22.07
CA SER A 228 14.81 11.10 21.14
C SER A 228 13.50 10.72 21.84
N LYS A 229 12.39 10.81 21.10
CA LYS A 229 11.05 10.50 21.60
C LYS A 229 10.32 9.56 20.65
N SER A 230 9.36 8.80 21.18
CA SER A 230 8.44 8.09 20.31
C SER A 230 7.54 9.07 19.56
N ASP A 231 7.06 8.66 18.38
CA ASP A 231 6.06 9.43 17.63
C ASP A 231 4.81 9.72 18.49
N LEU A 232 4.43 8.78 19.37
CA LEU A 232 3.33 8.93 20.31
C LEU A 232 3.56 10.06 21.33
N GLU A 233 4.75 10.14 21.93
CA GLU A 233 5.10 11.21 22.87
C GLU A 233 5.18 12.58 22.19
N ILE A 234 5.70 12.63 20.96
CA ILE A 234 5.70 13.86 20.15
C ILE A 234 4.25 14.29 19.88
N CYS A 235 3.39 13.37 19.44
CA CYS A 235 1.98 13.66 19.20
C CYS A 235 1.25 14.13 20.46
N ARG A 236 1.50 13.52 21.62
CA ARG A 236 0.94 13.96 22.91
C ARG A 236 1.38 15.37 23.29
N THR A 237 2.65 15.70 23.05
CA THR A 237 3.18 17.05 23.35
C THR A 237 2.55 18.10 22.43
N LEU A 238 2.49 17.81 21.13
CA LEU A 238 1.91 18.70 20.14
C LEU A 238 0.40 18.87 20.35
N SER A 239 -0.32 17.79 20.65
CA SER A 239 -1.77 17.86 20.82
C SER A 239 -2.16 18.81 21.95
N LYS A 240 -1.44 18.80 23.07
CA LYS A 240 -1.63 19.73 24.18
C LYS A 240 -1.40 21.19 23.77
N LYS A 241 -0.32 21.46 23.02
CA LYS A 241 0.01 22.81 22.55
C LYS A 241 -0.99 23.33 21.52
N LEU A 242 -1.54 22.44 20.70
CA LEU A 242 -2.50 22.78 19.64
C LEU A 242 -3.96 22.74 20.10
N GLY A 243 -4.24 22.40 21.37
CA GLY A 243 -5.60 22.23 21.87
C GLY A 243 -6.36 21.05 21.23
N ILE A 244 -5.64 20.08 20.67
CA ILE A 244 -6.22 18.86 20.08
C ILE A 244 -6.43 17.84 21.19
N THR A 245 -7.70 17.52 21.45
CA THR A 245 -8.08 16.53 22.46
C THR A 245 -8.36 15.18 21.81
N SER A 246 -7.87 14.11 22.43
CA SER A 246 -8.20 12.74 22.06
C SER A 246 -8.00 11.87 23.27
N SER A 247 -9.05 11.13 23.65
CA SER A 247 -9.00 10.22 24.80
C SER A 247 -7.91 9.16 24.67
N LEU A 248 -7.50 8.80 23.44
CA LEU A 248 -6.38 7.88 23.21
C LEU A 248 -5.04 8.45 23.67
N LEU A 249 -4.85 9.77 23.61
CA LEU A 249 -3.58 10.41 23.95
C LEU A 249 -3.35 10.49 25.47
N ASP A 250 -4.40 10.33 26.27
CA ASP A 250 -4.34 10.33 27.73
C ASP A 250 -4.08 8.94 28.33
N LEU A 251 -4.22 7.88 27.53
CA LEU A 251 -3.99 6.49 27.95
C LEU A 251 -2.52 6.15 27.98
N SER A 252 -2.12 5.15 28.77
CA SER A 252 -0.79 4.56 28.72
C SER A 252 -0.54 3.81 27.40
N GLU A 253 0.72 3.59 27.04
CA GLU A 253 1.09 2.82 25.83
C GLU A 253 0.46 1.42 25.84
N ASP A 254 0.49 0.70 26.98
CA ASP A 254 -0.13 -0.63 27.10
C ASP A 254 -1.66 -0.58 26.92
N GLN A 255 -2.34 0.45 27.46
CA GLN A 255 -3.77 0.63 27.26
C GLN A 255 -4.12 0.85 25.78
N ILE A 256 -3.32 1.66 25.07
CA ILE A 256 -3.48 1.88 23.63
C ILE A 256 -3.30 0.58 22.85
N LEU A 257 -2.25 -0.19 23.15
CA LEU A 257 -1.98 -1.47 22.49
C LEU A 257 -3.07 -2.53 22.76
N ARG A 258 -3.64 -2.56 23.97
CA ARG A 258 -4.83 -3.37 24.29
C ARG A 258 -6.05 -2.96 23.47
N ILE A 259 -6.31 -1.66 23.33
CA ILE A 259 -7.41 -1.16 22.49
C ILE A 259 -7.20 -1.60 21.03
N PHE A 260 -6.01 -1.43 20.48
CA PHE A 260 -5.72 -1.82 19.09
C PHE A 260 -5.83 -3.32 18.82
N THR A 261 -5.60 -4.16 19.83
CA THR A 261 -5.75 -5.61 19.72
C THR A 261 -7.13 -6.12 20.10
N SER A 262 -7.94 -5.35 20.83
CA SER A 262 -9.28 -5.76 21.26
C SER A 262 -10.24 -6.27 20.15
N PRO A 263 -10.20 -5.78 18.89
CA PRO A 263 -11.05 -6.34 17.82
C PRO A 263 -10.60 -7.73 17.35
N ARG A 264 -9.38 -8.14 17.68
CA ARG A 264 -8.75 -9.38 17.21
C ARG A 264 -9.12 -10.53 18.13
N LYS A 265 -10.28 -11.13 17.85
CA LYS A 265 -10.88 -12.21 18.67
C LYS A 265 -10.02 -13.46 18.74
N ASP A 266 -9.07 -13.63 17.82
CA ASP A 266 -8.09 -14.70 17.76
C ASP A 266 -6.92 -14.51 18.73
N ILE A 267 -6.69 -13.30 19.26
CA ILE A 267 -5.77 -13.05 20.37
C ILE A 267 -6.47 -13.40 21.69
N LYS A 268 -6.41 -14.67 22.11
CA LYS A 268 -7.09 -15.14 23.33
C LYS A 268 -6.37 -14.72 24.63
N ASN A 269 -5.08 -14.42 24.55
CA ASN A 269 -4.28 -14.08 25.72
C ASN A 269 -3.23 -13.02 25.41
N TYR A 270 -3.61 -11.75 25.54
CA TYR A 270 -2.72 -10.59 25.37
C TYR A 270 -1.51 -10.63 26.31
N ASN A 271 -1.71 -11.01 27.57
CA ASN A 271 -0.62 -11.02 28.56
C ASN A 271 0.44 -12.07 28.22
N LYS A 272 0.02 -13.24 27.71
CA LYS A 272 0.94 -14.25 27.17
C LYS A 272 1.68 -13.72 25.94
N MET A 273 0.98 -13.10 24.99
CA MET A 273 1.60 -12.48 23.81
C MET A 273 2.67 -11.45 24.19
N LYS A 274 2.36 -10.58 25.16
CA LYS A 274 3.29 -9.59 25.70
C LYS A 274 4.51 -10.24 26.34
N LYS A 275 4.29 -11.24 27.21
CA LYS A 275 5.38 -11.97 27.89
C LYS A 275 6.29 -12.70 26.90
N ASP A 276 5.71 -13.40 25.93
CA ASP A 276 6.44 -14.28 25.02
C ASP A 276 7.03 -13.54 23.79
N GLY A 277 6.59 -12.30 23.54
CA GLY A 277 7.00 -11.51 22.36
C GLY A 277 6.28 -11.89 21.07
N TYR A 278 5.42 -12.91 21.09
CA TYR A 278 4.62 -13.34 19.95
C TYR A 278 3.38 -14.11 20.38
N TYR A 279 2.44 -14.29 19.46
CA TYR A 279 1.28 -15.15 19.65
C TYR A 279 0.93 -15.86 18.35
N LYS A 280 1.09 -17.19 18.30
CA LYS A 280 0.68 -18.01 17.15
C LYS A 280 -0.79 -18.36 17.25
N VAL A 281 -1.52 -18.16 16.17
CA VAL A 281 -2.91 -18.60 16.05
C VAL A 281 -2.93 -19.97 15.39
N LYS A 282 -3.64 -20.92 16.00
CA LYS A 282 -3.89 -22.22 15.40
C LYS A 282 -4.92 -22.07 14.29
N VAL A 283 -4.56 -22.49 13.08
CA VAL A 283 -5.48 -22.64 11.94
C VAL A 283 -5.66 -24.13 11.69
N GLU A 284 -6.91 -24.57 11.56
CA GLU A 284 -7.23 -25.98 11.32
C GLU A 284 -6.95 -26.38 9.87
N GLU A 285 -7.25 -25.46 8.95
CA GLU A 285 -7.07 -25.63 7.51
C GLU A 285 -6.26 -24.46 6.93
N PRO A 286 -5.51 -24.66 5.84
CA PRO A 286 -4.85 -23.56 5.15
C PRO A 286 -5.88 -22.59 4.58
N PHE A 287 -5.56 -21.30 4.64
CA PHE A 287 -6.40 -20.30 3.99
C PHE A 287 -6.25 -20.39 2.47
N ILE A 288 -7.37 -20.59 1.78
CA ILE A 288 -7.44 -20.66 0.32
C ILE A 288 -8.19 -19.44 -0.19
N ALA A 289 -7.48 -18.56 -0.90
CA ALA A 289 -8.05 -17.32 -1.42
C ALA A 289 -9.17 -17.62 -2.44
N PHE A 290 -10.32 -16.98 -2.24
CA PHE A 290 -11.52 -17.11 -3.06
C PHE A 290 -12.14 -18.51 -3.13
N LYS A 291 -11.85 -19.41 -2.17
CA LYS A 291 -12.44 -20.75 -2.11
C LYS A 291 -13.98 -20.72 -2.15
N GLU A 292 -14.60 -19.93 -1.28
CA GLU A 292 -16.06 -19.80 -1.19
C GLU A 292 -16.69 -19.29 -2.49
N GLN A 293 -16.03 -18.34 -3.17
CA GLN A 293 -16.49 -17.79 -4.44
C GLN A 293 -16.42 -18.81 -5.58
N ILE A 294 -15.47 -19.74 -5.53
CA ILE A 294 -15.34 -20.81 -6.53
C ILE A 294 -16.28 -21.97 -6.23
N GLU A 295 -16.43 -22.37 -4.96
CA GLU A 295 -17.29 -23.49 -4.56
C GLU A 295 -18.79 -23.16 -4.60
N ASN A 296 -19.18 -21.91 -4.34
CA ASN A 296 -20.57 -21.49 -4.33
C ASN A 296 -20.74 -20.03 -4.83
N PRO A 297 -20.56 -19.78 -6.15
CA PRO A 297 -20.57 -18.44 -6.73
C PRO A 297 -21.91 -17.71 -6.60
N GLU A 298 -23.03 -18.43 -6.61
CA GLU A 298 -24.38 -17.84 -6.49
C GLU A 298 -24.60 -17.15 -5.14
N ASN A 299 -24.10 -17.76 -4.06
CA ASN A 299 -24.24 -17.22 -2.71
C ASN A 299 -23.02 -16.39 -2.27
N ASN A 300 -21.88 -16.56 -2.92
CA ASN A 300 -20.64 -15.85 -2.64
C ASN A 300 -20.07 -15.25 -3.93
N PRO A 301 -20.70 -14.23 -4.53
CA PRO A 301 -20.17 -13.60 -5.73
C PRO A 301 -18.82 -12.94 -5.46
N PHE A 302 -17.99 -12.83 -6.50
CA PHE A 302 -16.78 -12.01 -6.44
C PHE A 302 -17.14 -10.54 -6.21
N PRO A 303 -16.27 -9.76 -5.54
CA PRO A 303 -16.54 -8.35 -5.27
C PRO A 303 -16.26 -7.47 -6.51
N THR A 304 -16.82 -7.85 -7.66
CA THR A 304 -16.75 -7.17 -8.95
C THR A 304 -18.13 -6.66 -9.36
N LEU A 305 -18.26 -5.96 -10.48
CA LEU A 305 -19.57 -5.45 -10.93
C LEU A 305 -20.47 -6.59 -11.41
N SER A 306 -19.89 -7.59 -12.08
CA SER A 306 -20.58 -8.78 -12.56
C SER A 306 -20.80 -9.87 -11.51
N GLY A 307 -20.16 -9.79 -10.34
CA GLY A 307 -20.08 -10.90 -9.39
C GLY A 307 -19.15 -12.04 -9.81
N LYS A 308 -18.43 -11.90 -10.93
CA LYS A 308 -17.50 -12.89 -11.50
C LYS A 308 -16.08 -12.33 -11.64
N ILE A 309 -15.11 -13.17 -11.99
CA ILE A 309 -13.78 -12.70 -12.42
C ILE A 309 -13.92 -12.06 -13.80
N GLU A 310 -13.66 -10.77 -13.90
CA GLU A 310 -13.79 -9.99 -15.14
C GLU A 310 -12.50 -10.03 -15.97
N ILE A 311 -12.46 -10.90 -16.99
CA ILE A 311 -11.37 -10.90 -18.00
C ILE A 311 -11.48 -9.65 -18.88
N TYR A 312 -12.69 -9.37 -19.35
CA TYR A 312 -13.08 -8.11 -19.96
C TYR A 312 -13.72 -7.24 -18.89
N CYS A 313 -13.18 -6.05 -18.65
CA CYS A 313 -13.73 -5.10 -17.69
C CYS A 313 -14.54 -4.02 -18.41
N GLU A 314 -15.86 -4.13 -18.37
CA GLU A 314 -16.79 -3.20 -19.03
C GLU A 314 -16.63 -1.78 -18.52
N HIS A 315 -16.46 -1.61 -17.21
CA HIS A 315 -16.23 -0.29 -16.63
C HIS A 315 -14.98 0.41 -17.19
N ILE A 316 -13.89 -0.34 -17.46
CA ILE A 316 -12.70 0.22 -18.11
C ILE A 316 -13.01 0.59 -19.56
N ALA A 317 -13.83 -0.21 -20.27
CA ALA A 317 -14.25 0.10 -21.64
C ALA A 317 -15.03 1.43 -21.69
N GLU A 318 -15.97 1.63 -20.77
CA GLU A 318 -16.80 2.84 -20.68
C GLU A 318 -15.98 4.11 -20.43
N LEU A 319 -14.87 4.01 -19.67
CA LEU A 319 -13.98 5.14 -19.41
C LEU A 319 -13.25 5.60 -20.69
N ASN A 320 -13.16 4.75 -21.71
CA ASN A 320 -12.55 5.03 -23.02
C ASN A 320 -11.17 5.71 -22.92
N ILE A 321 -10.32 5.23 -22.00
CA ILE A 321 -8.97 5.74 -21.80
C ILE A 321 -8.04 5.02 -22.79
N PRO A 322 -7.37 5.73 -23.72
CA PRO A 322 -6.59 5.10 -24.80
C PRO A 322 -5.53 4.10 -24.32
N ASP A 323 -4.86 4.40 -23.20
CA ASP A 323 -3.81 3.57 -22.61
C ASP A 323 -4.31 2.55 -21.56
N MET A 324 -5.63 2.35 -21.45
CA MET A 324 -6.21 1.40 -20.50
C MET A 324 -7.28 0.53 -21.19
N PRO A 325 -6.88 -0.44 -22.02
CA PRO A 325 -7.82 -1.32 -22.71
C PRO A 325 -8.63 -2.20 -21.73
N PRO A 326 -9.85 -2.63 -22.12
CA PRO A 326 -10.72 -3.43 -21.24
C PRO A 326 -10.25 -4.87 -21.04
N ILE A 327 -9.26 -5.33 -21.81
CA ILE A 327 -8.53 -6.59 -21.61
C ILE A 327 -7.02 -6.30 -21.47
N PRO A 328 -6.25 -7.17 -20.80
CA PRO A 328 -4.80 -7.02 -20.71
C PRO A 328 -4.16 -7.01 -22.11
N LYS A 329 -3.34 -6.00 -22.41
CA LYS A 329 -2.68 -5.86 -23.71
C LYS A 329 -1.22 -5.43 -23.54
N TYR A 330 -0.33 -6.01 -24.34
CA TYR A 330 1.02 -5.47 -24.48
C TYR A 330 0.99 -4.16 -25.26
N MET A 331 1.57 -3.11 -24.70
CA MET A 331 1.61 -1.77 -25.29
C MET A 331 2.96 -1.12 -24.99
N SER A 332 3.78 -0.93 -26.03
CA SER A 332 5.13 -0.35 -25.93
C SER A 332 5.10 1.16 -25.68
N HIS A 333 6.14 1.72 -25.04
CA HIS A 333 6.23 3.12 -24.60
C HIS A 333 7.42 3.86 -25.21
N ASP A 334 7.44 5.19 -25.11
CA ASP A 334 8.43 6.04 -25.80
C ASP A 334 9.89 5.82 -25.37
N GLU A 335 10.09 5.29 -24.15
CA GLU A 335 11.42 4.93 -23.61
C GLU A 335 11.74 3.43 -23.73
N HIS A 336 11.03 2.68 -24.58
CA HIS A 336 11.28 1.24 -24.75
C HIS A 336 12.61 1.00 -25.49
N TYR A 337 13.19 -0.20 -25.34
CA TYR A 337 14.54 -0.50 -25.85
C TYR A 337 14.67 -0.43 -27.37
N ASP A 338 13.56 -0.51 -28.10
CA ASP A 338 13.47 -0.41 -29.56
C ASP A 338 12.85 0.91 -30.05
N ALA A 339 12.52 1.83 -29.13
CA ALA A 339 11.96 3.13 -29.49
C ALA A 339 13.03 4.06 -30.09
N PRO A 340 12.66 5.11 -30.85
CA PRO A 340 13.63 6.03 -31.44
C PRO A 340 14.62 6.64 -30.43
N LEU A 341 14.17 6.84 -29.18
CA LEU A 341 14.97 7.39 -28.10
C LEU A 341 16.13 6.48 -27.67
N ALA A 342 16.01 5.15 -27.89
CA ALA A 342 17.06 4.18 -27.59
C ALA A 342 18.33 4.41 -28.41
N LYS A 343 18.25 5.07 -29.57
CA LYS A 343 19.44 5.50 -30.34
C LYS A 343 20.33 6.47 -29.56
N LYS A 344 19.73 7.29 -28.70
CA LYS A 344 20.44 8.25 -27.84
C LYS A 344 20.74 7.68 -26.46
N TYR A 345 19.80 6.91 -25.90
CA TYR A 345 19.92 6.30 -24.57
C TYR A 345 19.77 4.77 -24.69
N PRO A 346 20.85 4.04 -25.05
CA PRO A 346 20.76 2.62 -25.45
C PRO A 346 20.63 1.64 -24.28
N LEU A 347 20.76 2.11 -23.04
CA LEU A 347 20.73 1.26 -21.84
C LEU A 347 19.42 1.44 -21.08
N GLN A 348 18.79 0.32 -20.71
CA GLN A 348 17.65 0.32 -19.82
C GLN A 348 18.10 0.33 -18.35
N LEU A 349 17.67 1.34 -17.59
CA LEU A 349 17.98 1.44 -16.18
C LEU A 349 17.05 0.56 -15.34
N LEU A 350 17.63 -0.40 -14.60
CA LEU A 350 16.92 -1.21 -13.61
C LEU A 350 17.31 -0.76 -12.21
N THR A 351 16.33 -0.40 -11.38
CA THR A 351 16.54 0.00 -9.98
C THR A 351 15.85 -0.96 -9.01
N PRO A 352 16.32 -2.22 -8.91
CA PRO A 352 15.73 -3.19 -8.00
C PRO A 352 15.96 -2.79 -6.53
N HIS A 353 15.24 -3.45 -5.63
CA HIS A 353 15.57 -3.36 -4.21
C HIS A 353 16.97 -3.95 -3.96
N ASN A 354 17.68 -3.37 -3.01
CA ASN A 354 19.04 -3.77 -2.67
C ASN A 354 18.99 -4.85 -1.55
N LYS A 355 19.98 -5.76 -1.54
CA LYS A 355 20.06 -6.88 -0.59
C LYS A 355 20.42 -6.45 0.84
N ARG A 356 21.25 -5.42 1.01
CA ARG A 356 21.83 -5.01 2.30
C ARG A 356 21.01 -3.98 3.08
N ARG A 357 19.94 -3.46 2.46
CA ARG A 357 19.16 -2.35 3.00
C ARG A 357 17.68 -2.49 2.67
N THR A 358 16.83 -1.91 3.52
CA THR A 358 15.40 -1.80 3.26
C THR A 358 15.10 -0.41 2.71
N HIS A 359 14.94 -0.32 1.38
CA HIS A 359 14.82 0.97 0.69
C HIS A 359 16.05 1.87 0.96
N SER A 360 15.85 3.06 1.55
CA SER A 360 16.94 3.94 2.02
C SER A 360 17.34 3.71 3.48
N SER A 361 16.55 2.96 4.24
CA SER A 361 16.86 2.67 5.65
C SER A 361 18.08 1.75 5.74
N LEU A 362 18.84 1.86 6.83
CA LEU A 362 20.07 1.09 7.08
C LEU A 362 21.28 1.51 6.21
N GLU A 363 21.10 2.39 5.22
CA GLU A 363 22.22 2.91 4.40
C GLU A 363 23.29 3.61 5.24
N MET A 364 22.87 4.30 6.31
CA MET A 364 23.76 5.07 7.19
C MET A 364 24.51 4.21 8.21
N ILE A 365 24.37 2.88 8.18
CA ILE A 365 25.04 1.96 9.09
C ILE A 365 26.36 1.50 8.46
N PRO A 366 27.55 1.88 9.00
CA PRO A 366 28.84 1.65 8.34
C PRO A 366 29.10 0.18 7.98
N TRP A 367 28.92 -0.75 8.94
CA TRP A 367 29.19 -2.17 8.70
C TRP A 367 28.31 -2.77 7.59
N LEU A 368 27.13 -2.20 7.30
CA LEU A 368 26.22 -2.75 6.28
C LEU A 368 26.58 -2.22 4.89
N ARG A 369 27.45 -1.22 4.82
CA ARG A 369 27.99 -0.71 3.56
C ARG A 369 29.18 -1.52 3.06
N GLU A 370 29.81 -2.28 3.95
CA GLU A 370 30.95 -3.16 3.64
C GLU A 370 30.51 -4.52 3.09
N ILE A 371 29.23 -4.86 3.18
CA ILE A 371 28.67 -6.12 2.67
C ILE A 371 28.19 -5.93 1.22
N GLU A 372 28.61 -6.83 0.33
CA GLU A 372 28.20 -6.87 -1.09
C GLU A 372 26.77 -7.36 -1.35
#